data_AF-A0A1G2HDM6-F1
#
_entry.id   AF-A0A1G2HDM6-F1
#
_cell.length_a   1.000
_cell.length_b   1.000
_cell.length_c   1.000
_cell.angle_alpha   90.00
_cell.angle_beta   90.00
_cell.angle_gamma   90.00
#
_symmetry.space_group_name_H-M   'P 1'
#
loop_
_entity.id
_entity.type
_entity.pdbx_description
1 polymer ?
#
loop_
_entity_poly.entity_id
_entity_poly.type
_entity_poly.pdbx_seq_one_letter_code
_entity_poly.pdbx_strand_id
1 'polypeptide(L)'
;MFLRTKFLYAGVLFALLSFGSYFGFSYLFSVDISFEQFSEVGDEVIIKLGPLASEKAVEHNFNISPAVEGHFAWLKDQRELHFIPNEGFEAGRKYTVKIFPGGSLMAQAGSPSAVFTFSPVRFSSGSSYTPAEIYAGKYIDVNLSTMQITLVENGEAVGQYPVAGKGNPWTKPTKEGSFTILTKEPLHWSKLAKLWMPWSMQFSGNYFIHDWPYWPGGALINSTYSNGCIRMYNSDAKKIFDWAEIGMRIVVHSTPQRFAVFSGEVLQDGDLVREQNNDRVYVIKKQGDQLYKRHVWTPDFGKWYAHLSSFWQRIKTVPDGTLGAYIESRWVALSEADHPEESGYIYEINPQNRTRHKMICGKTPLSAQEGPEFCRDAWQSYGWPDEEIFTISRAEFEAYTEGEPMPLAPAIGN
;
A
#
# COMPACT_ATOMS: atom_id res chain seq x y z
N MET A 1 90.10 17.83 -55.71
CA MET A 1 89.44 18.28 -56.95
C MET A 1 88.05 17.63 -56.99
N PHE A 2 87.00 18.45 -56.90
CA PHE A 2 85.53 18.19 -56.98
C PHE A 2 84.92 17.17 -55.97
N LEU A 3 84.16 17.58 -54.93
CA LEU A 3 82.76 18.09 -54.80
C LEU A 3 81.60 17.09 -55.04
N ARG A 4 80.71 17.02 -54.01
CA ARG A 4 79.27 16.63 -53.97
C ARG A 4 78.98 15.10 -53.96
N THR A 5 78.03 14.54 -53.19
CA THR A 5 76.83 15.05 -52.48
C THR A 5 76.34 14.00 -51.45
N LYS A 6 75.60 14.45 -50.42
CA LYS A 6 74.94 13.65 -49.35
C LYS A 6 73.92 12.64 -49.89
N PHE A 7 73.71 11.52 -49.17
CA PHE A 7 72.37 11.05 -48.74
C PHE A 7 72.51 10.06 -47.56
N LEU A 8 72.09 10.51 -46.37
CA LEU A 8 71.59 9.65 -45.30
C LEU A 8 70.16 9.26 -45.70
N TYR A 9 69.83 7.97 -45.70
CA TYR A 9 68.46 7.54 -45.41
C TYR A 9 68.53 6.29 -44.54
N ALA A 10 68.21 6.50 -43.27
CA ALA A 10 67.80 5.47 -42.34
C ALA A 10 66.54 4.80 -42.90
N GLY A 11 66.72 3.63 -43.48
CA GLY A 11 65.64 2.71 -43.79
C GLY A 11 65.44 1.75 -42.63
N VAL A 12 64.18 1.48 -42.32
CA VAL A 12 63.68 0.50 -41.34
C VAL A 12 63.56 1.03 -39.92
N LEU A 13 62.35 1.51 -39.60
CA LEU A 13 61.58 1.34 -38.35
C LEU A 13 60.69 2.57 -38.14
N PHE A 14 59.50 2.63 -38.76
CA PHE A 14 58.35 3.40 -38.25
C PHE A 14 57.11 3.05 -39.06
N ALA A 15 56.52 1.87 -38.80
CA ALA A 15 55.19 1.53 -39.31
C ALA A 15 54.37 0.63 -38.36
N LEU A 16 54.75 0.51 -37.08
CA LEU A 16 54.05 -0.33 -36.10
C LEU A 16 53.84 0.34 -34.73
N LEU A 17 53.75 1.68 -34.70
CA LEU A 17 53.44 2.44 -33.48
C LEU A 17 52.29 3.45 -33.64
N SER A 18 51.47 3.32 -34.69
CA SER A 18 50.30 4.20 -34.92
C SER A 18 48.96 3.57 -34.52
N PHE A 19 48.85 2.24 -34.40
CA PHE A 19 47.59 1.61 -33.98
C PHE A 19 47.43 1.54 -32.45
N GLY A 20 48.48 1.18 -31.70
CA GLY A 20 48.43 1.13 -30.24
C GLY A 20 48.37 2.50 -29.57
N SER A 21 48.97 3.52 -30.18
CA SER A 21 48.92 4.91 -29.69
C SER A 21 47.58 5.59 -29.98
N TYR A 22 46.92 5.29 -31.10
CA TYR A 22 45.58 5.82 -31.40
C TYR A 22 44.50 5.20 -30.51
N PHE A 23 44.60 3.89 -30.21
CA PHE A 23 43.71 3.21 -29.26
C PHE A 23 43.92 3.67 -27.81
N GLY A 24 45.16 3.93 -27.40
CA GLY A 24 45.45 4.53 -26.09
C GLY A 24 45.01 6.00 -25.99
N PHE A 25 45.17 6.77 -27.08
CA PHE A 25 44.82 8.19 -27.13
C PHE A 25 43.31 8.41 -27.15
N SER A 26 42.53 7.59 -27.86
CA SER A 26 41.06 7.70 -27.89
C SER A 26 40.42 7.37 -26.54
N TYR A 27 40.99 6.46 -25.75
CA TYR A 27 40.52 6.14 -24.40
C TYR A 27 40.76 7.28 -23.41
N LEU A 28 41.87 8.02 -23.55
CA LEU A 28 42.19 9.13 -22.64
C LEU A 28 41.16 10.27 -22.72
N PHE A 29 40.55 10.47 -23.88
CA PHE A 29 39.56 11.54 -24.12
C PHE A 29 38.14 11.00 -24.36
N SER A 30 37.88 9.73 -24.04
CA SER A 30 36.60 9.09 -24.33
C SER A 30 35.44 9.75 -23.58
N VAL A 31 34.29 9.81 -24.24
CA VAL A 31 33.00 10.13 -23.63
C VAL A 31 32.07 8.97 -23.92
N ASP A 32 31.61 8.31 -22.86
CA ASP A 32 30.57 7.29 -22.94
C ASP A 32 29.27 7.91 -22.43
N ILE A 33 28.17 7.72 -23.18
CA ILE A 33 26.86 8.26 -22.84
C ILE A 33 25.90 7.08 -22.76
N SER A 34 25.27 6.90 -21.62
CA SER A 34 24.21 5.92 -21.43
C SER A 34 22.92 6.58 -20.94
N PHE A 35 21.81 5.89 -21.19
CA PHE A 35 20.52 6.18 -20.56
C PHE A 35 20.23 5.06 -19.58
N GLU A 36 20.03 5.43 -18.32
CA GLU A 36 19.76 4.50 -17.23
C GLU A 36 18.46 4.87 -16.52
N GLN A 37 17.84 3.87 -15.90
CA GLN A 37 16.60 4.03 -15.16
C GLN A 37 16.75 3.46 -13.75
N PHE A 38 16.98 4.34 -12.77
CA PHE A 38 17.13 3.95 -11.37
C PHE A 38 15.87 4.19 -10.58
N SER A 39 15.45 3.19 -9.79
CA SER A 39 14.27 3.20 -8.91
C SER A 39 14.18 4.43 -8.01
N GLU A 40 15.32 5.02 -7.65
CA GLU A 40 15.53 6.05 -6.66
C GLU A 40 15.49 7.47 -7.25
N VAL A 41 16.07 7.65 -8.44
CA VAL A 41 16.31 8.97 -9.08
C VAL A 41 15.28 9.27 -10.17
N GLY A 42 14.78 8.22 -10.84
CA GLY A 42 14.06 8.36 -12.08
C GLY A 42 14.96 8.10 -13.30
N ASP A 43 14.55 8.65 -14.43
CA ASP A 43 15.30 8.58 -15.68
C ASP A 43 16.61 9.38 -15.59
N GLU A 44 17.69 8.89 -16.18
CA GLU A 44 18.98 9.58 -16.12
C GLU A 44 19.78 9.37 -17.42
N VAL A 45 20.47 10.42 -17.85
CA VAL A 45 21.55 10.31 -18.84
C VAL A 45 22.87 10.43 -18.11
N ILE A 46 23.71 9.39 -18.19
CA ILE A 46 25.02 9.37 -17.55
C ILE A 46 26.08 9.59 -18.63
N ILE A 47 27.00 10.52 -18.37
CA ILE A 47 28.13 10.82 -19.23
C ILE A 47 29.40 10.49 -18.45
N LYS A 48 30.07 9.40 -18.84
CA LYS A 48 31.32 8.95 -18.22
C LYS A 48 32.54 9.43 -18.99
N LEU A 49 33.49 10.03 -18.27
CA LEU A 49 34.65 10.68 -18.87
C LEU A 49 35.95 9.88 -18.76
N GLY A 50 36.67 9.78 -19.87
CA GLY A 50 38.04 9.27 -19.95
C GLY A 50 39.04 10.23 -19.28
N PRO A 51 40.20 9.75 -18.78
CA PRO A 51 41.11 10.46 -17.85
C PRO A 51 41.45 11.93 -18.14
N LEU A 52 41.49 12.33 -19.41
CA LEU A 52 41.90 13.66 -19.87
C LEU A 52 40.75 14.49 -20.47
N ALA A 53 39.52 13.98 -20.49
CA ALA A 53 38.34 14.75 -20.91
C ALA A 53 37.97 15.84 -19.89
N SER A 54 37.58 17.03 -20.39
CA SER A 54 37.28 18.20 -19.55
C SER A 54 35.84 18.20 -19.04
N GLU A 55 35.67 18.17 -17.71
CA GLU A 55 34.38 18.27 -17.03
C GLU A 55 33.62 19.53 -17.46
N LYS A 56 34.28 20.70 -17.38
CA LYS A 56 33.69 22.00 -17.72
C LYS A 56 33.24 22.09 -19.17
N ALA A 57 33.99 21.49 -20.09
CA ALA A 57 33.62 21.51 -21.51
C ALA A 57 32.44 20.59 -21.80
N VAL A 58 32.36 19.44 -21.14
CA VAL A 58 31.25 18.48 -21.30
C VAL A 58 29.93 19.07 -20.79
N GLU A 59 29.94 19.70 -19.61
CA GLU A 59 28.76 20.36 -19.06
C GLU A 59 28.29 21.52 -19.94
N HIS A 60 29.20 22.39 -20.39
CA HIS A 60 28.86 23.54 -21.25
C HIS A 60 28.32 23.12 -22.63
N ASN A 61 28.80 22.00 -23.17
CA ASN A 61 28.44 21.53 -24.50
C ASN A 61 27.37 20.44 -24.50
N PHE A 62 26.76 20.13 -23.35
CA PHE A 62 25.66 19.17 -23.28
C PHE A 62 24.46 19.69 -24.06
N ASN A 63 23.98 18.88 -25.01
CA ASN A 63 22.79 19.19 -25.79
C ASN A 63 21.92 17.95 -25.94
N ILE A 64 20.65 18.06 -25.59
CA ILE A 64 19.62 17.03 -25.77
C ILE A 64 18.52 17.54 -26.69
N SER A 65 18.14 16.72 -27.67
CA SER A 65 17.07 17.00 -28.62
C SER A 65 16.06 15.86 -28.63
N PRO A 66 14.74 16.13 -28.48
CA PRO A 66 14.15 17.44 -28.17
C PRO A 66 14.61 17.96 -26.79
N ALA A 67 14.51 19.28 -26.58
CA ALA A 67 14.95 19.91 -25.35
C ALA A 67 14.15 19.38 -24.15
N VAL A 68 14.85 19.10 -23.05
CA VAL A 68 14.27 18.62 -21.78
C VAL A 68 14.88 19.44 -20.65
N GLU A 69 14.03 19.96 -19.77
CA GLU A 69 14.50 20.63 -18.55
C GLU A 69 14.98 19.59 -17.53
N GLY A 70 16.13 19.87 -16.92
CA GLY A 70 16.76 18.98 -15.96
C GLY A 70 17.88 19.68 -15.22
N HIS A 71 18.57 18.93 -14.37
CA HIS A 71 19.71 19.39 -13.61
C HIS A 71 20.89 18.44 -13.76
N PHE A 72 22.07 18.97 -13.49
CA PHE A 72 23.32 18.22 -13.53
C PHE A 72 23.80 17.86 -12.12
N ALA A 73 24.33 16.65 -11.97
CA ALA A 73 25.05 16.22 -10.78
C ALA A 73 26.41 15.63 -11.19
N TRP A 74 27.48 16.06 -10.52
CA TRP A 74 28.83 15.57 -10.77
C TRP A 74 29.26 14.56 -9.71
N LEU A 75 29.55 13.34 -10.13
CA LEU A 75 30.24 12.34 -9.31
C LEU A 75 31.74 12.41 -9.61
N LYS A 76 32.43 13.36 -8.96
CA LYS A 76 33.84 13.69 -9.24
C LYS A 76 34.78 12.49 -9.13
N ASP A 77 34.62 11.67 -8.10
CA ASP A 77 35.46 10.48 -7.87
C ASP A 77 35.33 9.43 -8.99
N GLN A 78 34.20 9.45 -9.69
CA GLN A 78 33.86 8.49 -10.75
C GLN A 78 34.00 9.10 -12.15
N ARG A 79 34.20 10.43 -12.22
CA ARG A 79 34.26 11.25 -13.43
C ARG A 79 33.03 11.04 -14.32
N GLU A 80 31.87 11.06 -13.67
CA GLU A 80 30.55 10.91 -14.29
C GLU A 80 29.74 12.21 -14.09
N LEU A 81 29.18 12.72 -15.19
CA LEU A 81 28.17 13.77 -15.20
C LEU A 81 26.80 13.12 -15.39
N HIS A 82 25.90 13.41 -14.49
CA HIS A 82 24.55 12.89 -14.48
C HIS A 82 23.59 14.01 -14.88
N PHE A 83 22.81 13.81 -15.94
CA PHE A 83 21.72 14.70 -16.31
C PHE A 83 20.39 14.04 -15.93
N ILE A 84 19.65 14.68 -15.03
CA ILE A 84 18.39 14.19 -14.51
C ILE A 84 17.27 15.14 -14.95
N PRO A 85 16.34 14.71 -15.82
CA PRO A 85 15.20 15.51 -16.22
C PRO A 85 14.26 15.75 -15.02
N ASN A 86 13.70 16.95 -14.92
CA ASN A 86 12.83 17.32 -13.80
C ASN A 86 11.56 16.44 -13.79
N GLU A 87 10.97 16.20 -14.97
CA GLU A 87 9.70 15.48 -15.15
C GLU A 87 9.87 14.08 -15.76
N GLY A 88 11.10 13.59 -15.93
CA GLY A 88 11.37 12.34 -16.67
C GLY A 88 11.33 12.52 -18.19
N PHE A 89 11.50 11.41 -18.92
CA PHE A 89 11.36 11.38 -20.37
C PHE A 89 10.02 10.78 -20.82
N GLU A 90 9.50 11.24 -21.95
CA GLU A 90 8.27 10.71 -22.54
C GLU A 90 8.51 9.31 -23.13
N ALA A 91 7.68 8.35 -22.73
CA ALA A 91 7.76 6.98 -23.22
C ALA A 91 7.57 6.91 -24.75
N GLY A 92 8.41 6.15 -25.43
CA GLY A 92 8.39 5.96 -26.88
C GLY A 92 8.93 7.15 -27.69
N ARG A 93 9.17 8.31 -27.05
CA ARG A 93 9.79 9.47 -27.71
C ARG A 93 11.29 9.25 -27.85
N LYS A 94 11.82 9.57 -29.03
CA LYS A 94 13.25 9.43 -29.34
C LYS A 94 13.99 10.69 -28.90
N TYR A 95 15.01 10.52 -28.06
CA TYR A 95 15.91 11.58 -27.60
C TYR A 95 17.32 11.35 -28.13
N THR A 96 18.01 12.43 -28.47
CA THR A 96 19.40 12.42 -28.95
C THR A 96 20.24 13.35 -28.09
N VAL A 97 21.24 12.81 -27.42
CA VAL A 97 22.23 13.55 -26.64
C VAL A 97 23.48 13.71 -27.49
N LYS A 98 24.02 14.92 -27.54
CA LYS A 98 25.29 15.25 -28.20
C LYS A 98 26.22 15.92 -27.20
N ILE A 99 27.44 15.39 -27.09
CA ILE A 99 28.49 15.94 -26.22
C ILE A 99 29.73 16.24 -27.05
N PHE A 100 30.29 17.42 -26.82
CA PHE A 100 31.59 17.81 -27.33
C PHE A 100 32.58 17.90 -26.17
N PRO A 101 33.43 16.87 -25.96
CA PRO A 101 34.48 16.90 -24.95
C PRO A 101 35.55 17.90 -25.39
N GLY A 102 35.39 19.16 -25.03
CA GLY A 102 36.43 20.16 -25.28
C GLY A 102 37.75 19.77 -24.61
N GLY A 103 38.85 20.09 -25.27
CA GLY A 103 40.23 19.96 -24.79
C GLY A 103 41.11 20.97 -25.54
N SER A 104 42.34 21.21 -25.07
CA SER A 104 43.27 22.24 -25.60
C SER A 104 43.37 22.23 -27.14
N LEU A 105 43.94 23.30 -27.74
CA LEU A 105 44.06 23.51 -29.20
C LEU A 105 44.52 22.27 -30.02
N MET A 106 45.24 21.31 -29.38
CA MET A 106 45.68 20.05 -29.99
C MET A 106 44.64 18.90 -29.99
N ALA A 107 43.61 18.95 -29.14
CA ALA A 107 42.52 17.95 -29.08
C ALA A 107 41.32 18.30 -29.99
N GLN A 108 41.22 19.55 -30.46
CA GLN A 108 40.12 20.05 -31.29
C GLN A 108 40.17 19.54 -32.74
N ALA A 109 41.33 19.12 -33.24
CA ALA A 109 41.51 18.74 -34.65
C ALA A 109 41.02 17.32 -35.00
N GLY A 110 40.25 16.66 -34.12
CA GLY A 110 39.77 15.31 -34.42
C GLY A 110 39.00 14.56 -33.33
N SER A 111 38.55 15.21 -32.25
CA SER A 111 37.71 14.53 -31.25
C SER A 111 36.26 14.48 -31.77
N PRO A 112 35.74 13.31 -32.20
CA PRO A 112 34.38 13.20 -32.69
C PRO A 112 33.38 13.54 -31.57
N SER A 113 32.27 14.18 -31.92
CA SER A 113 31.17 14.36 -30.99
C SER A 113 30.60 13.01 -30.57
N ALA A 114 30.44 12.80 -29.27
CA ALA A 114 29.73 11.64 -28.76
C ALA A 114 28.23 11.89 -28.98
N VAL A 115 27.58 11.00 -29.73
CA VAL A 115 26.15 11.07 -30.01
C VAL A 115 25.50 9.79 -29.51
N PHE A 116 24.50 9.93 -28.66
CA PHE A 116 23.75 8.81 -28.11
C PHE A 116 22.26 9.04 -28.32
N THR A 117 21.54 8.00 -28.71
CA THR A 117 20.11 8.08 -28.99
C THR A 117 19.38 6.97 -28.27
N PHE A 118 18.33 7.32 -27.54
CA PHE A 118 17.51 6.39 -26.78
C PHE A 118 16.02 6.72 -26.92
N SER A 119 15.19 5.73 -26.63
CA SER A 119 13.74 5.89 -26.49
C SER A 119 13.31 5.17 -25.21
N PRO A 120 12.78 5.87 -24.20
CA PRO A 120 12.30 5.22 -22.98
C PRO A 120 11.18 4.23 -23.29
N VAL A 121 11.21 3.06 -22.66
CA VAL A 121 10.19 2.01 -22.88
C VAL A 121 8.98 2.29 -22.00
N ARG A 122 7.77 2.09 -22.55
CA ARG A 122 6.53 2.16 -21.79
C ARG A 122 6.40 0.93 -20.89
N PHE A 123 6.25 1.12 -19.58
CA PHE A 123 5.82 0.03 -18.70
C PHE A 123 4.30 -0.04 -18.70
N SER A 124 3.73 -1.18 -19.11
CA SER A 124 2.33 -1.48 -18.84
C SER A 124 2.20 -1.90 -17.38
N SER A 125 1.71 -1.02 -16.51
CA SER A 125 1.17 -1.43 -15.23
C SER A 125 -0.08 -2.26 -15.51
N GLY A 126 -0.02 -3.57 -15.29
CA GLY A 126 -1.22 -4.38 -15.15
C GLY A 126 -1.95 -3.90 -13.90
N SER A 127 -3.07 -3.21 -14.09
CA SER A 127 -3.95 -2.78 -13.00
C SER A 127 -4.93 -3.91 -12.69
N SER A 128 -4.79 -4.49 -11.51
CA SER A 128 -5.88 -5.14 -10.78
C SER A 128 -5.54 -5.02 -9.31
N TYR A 129 -6.32 -4.25 -8.55
CA TYR A 129 -6.24 -4.26 -7.09
C TYR A 129 -7.65 -4.27 -6.49
N THR A 130 -7.83 -5.27 -5.63
CA THR A 130 -8.93 -5.60 -4.72
C THR A 130 -8.78 -4.83 -3.39
N PRO A 131 -9.85 -4.66 -2.58
CA PRO A 131 -9.81 -3.83 -1.37
C PRO A 131 -8.78 -4.28 -0.31
N ALA A 132 -8.36 -3.38 0.59
CA ALA A 132 -7.50 -3.72 1.73
C ALA A 132 -8.28 -4.41 2.86
N GLU A 133 -7.61 -5.38 3.50
CA GLU A 133 -8.16 -6.62 4.10
C GLU A 133 -7.92 -6.76 5.62
N ILE A 134 -7.32 -5.76 6.29
CA ILE A 134 -6.73 -5.96 7.63
C ILE A 134 -7.41 -5.10 8.69
N TYR A 135 -8.14 -5.78 9.59
CA TYR A 135 -8.96 -5.19 10.66
C TYR A 135 -8.32 -5.29 12.06
N ALA A 136 -7.11 -5.85 12.16
CA ALA A 136 -6.34 -5.95 13.40
C ALA A 136 -4.83 -5.87 13.09
N GLY A 137 -4.06 -5.19 13.95
CA GLY A 137 -2.62 -4.98 13.76
C GLY A 137 -2.29 -3.72 12.94
N LYS A 138 -1.01 -3.57 12.60
CA LYS A 138 -0.47 -2.37 11.93
C LYS A 138 -0.27 -2.60 10.43
N TYR A 139 -0.60 -1.60 9.62
CA TYR A 139 -0.20 -1.56 8.22
C TYR A 139 0.01 -0.12 7.73
N ILE A 140 0.70 0.01 6.60
CA ILE A 140 0.90 1.28 5.89
C ILE A 140 0.01 1.28 4.65
N ASP A 141 -0.87 2.27 4.54
CA ASP A 141 -1.64 2.56 3.34
C ASP A 141 -0.93 3.63 2.51
N VAL A 142 -0.76 3.42 1.21
CA VAL A 142 -0.13 4.37 0.28
C VAL A 142 -1.09 4.63 -0.88
N ASN A 143 -1.63 5.84 -0.93
CA ASN A 143 -2.47 6.29 -2.03
C ASN A 143 -1.66 7.16 -3.01
N LEU A 144 -1.41 6.64 -4.20
CA LEU A 144 -0.64 7.27 -5.28
C LEU A 144 -1.43 8.30 -6.10
N SER A 145 -2.75 8.38 -5.88
CA SER A 145 -3.64 9.38 -6.50
C SER A 145 -3.75 10.63 -5.64
N THR A 146 -3.93 10.46 -4.33
CA THR A 146 -3.89 11.58 -3.37
C THR A 146 -2.48 11.93 -2.90
N MET A 147 -1.48 11.13 -3.29
CA MET A 147 -0.08 11.28 -2.87
C MET A 147 0.06 11.34 -1.34
N GLN A 148 -0.48 10.34 -0.65
CA GLN A 148 -0.50 10.29 0.82
C GLN A 148 -0.17 8.88 1.34
N ILE A 149 0.62 8.81 2.41
CA ILE A 149 0.76 7.63 3.28
C ILE A 149 -0.11 7.80 4.51
N THR A 150 -0.88 6.77 4.87
CA THR A 150 -1.59 6.66 6.14
C THR A 150 -1.05 5.48 6.93
N LEU A 151 -0.66 5.72 8.18
CA LEU A 151 -0.33 4.66 9.14
C LEU A 151 -1.63 4.22 9.79
N VAL A 152 -1.90 2.92 9.75
CA VAL A 152 -3.13 2.36 10.29
C VAL A 152 -2.79 1.33 11.34
N GLU A 153 -3.41 1.44 12.51
CA GLU A 153 -3.28 0.49 13.62
C GLU A 153 -4.67 0.10 14.09
N ASN A 154 -4.98 -1.20 14.05
CA ASN A 154 -6.28 -1.73 14.48
C ASN A 154 -7.49 -1.04 13.81
N GLY A 155 -7.34 -0.69 12.52
CA GLY A 155 -8.37 0.00 11.75
C GLY A 155 -8.41 1.53 11.92
N GLU A 156 -7.61 2.11 12.82
CA GLU A 156 -7.52 3.55 13.05
C GLU A 156 -6.35 4.18 12.30
N ALA A 157 -6.58 5.34 11.67
CA ALA A 157 -5.49 6.15 11.12
C ALA A 157 -4.72 6.85 12.25
N VAL A 158 -3.52 6.37 12.55
CA VAL A 158 -2.64 6.90 13.62
C VAL A 158 -1.60 7.89 13.12
N GLY A 159 -1.50 8.09 11.80
CA GLY A 159 -0.66 9.11 11.19
C GLY A 159 -0.92 9.27 9.69
N GLN A 160 -0.74 10.49 9.17
CA GLN A 160 -0.88 10.79 7.75
C GLN A 160 0.28 11.68 7.29
N TYR A 161 0.89 11.32 6.16
CA TYR A 161 2.10 11.96 5.64
C TYR A 161 1.98 12.18 4.12
N PRO A 162 2.31 13.38 3.62
CA PRO A 162 2.32 13.63 2.18
C PRO A 162 3.48 12.88 1.50
N VAL A 163 3.18 12.24 0.36
CA VAL A 163 4.19 11.65 -0.53
C VAL A 163 4.76 12.74 -1.41
N ALA A 164 6.09 12.86 -1.41
CA ALA A 164 6.81 13.87 -2.16
C ALA A 164 7.06 13.47 -3.62
N GLY A 165 7.18 12.16 -3.89
CA GLY A 165 7.35 11.66 -5.25
C GLY A 165 7.05 10.17 -5.36
N LYS A 166 6.61 9.77 -6.56
CA LYS A 166 6.34 8.36 -6.92
C LYS A 166 7.07 7.99 -8.20
N GLY A 167 6.96 6.73 -8.62
CA GLY A 167 7.48 6.26 -9.90
C GLY A 167 6.84 6.99 -11.09
N ASN A 168 7.63 7.25 -12.13
CA ASN A 168 7.16 7.84 -13.38
C ASN A 168 6.01 6.97 -13.98
N PRO A 169 4.78 7.50 -14.13
CA PRO A 169 3.63 6.72 -14.59
C PRO A 169 3.77 6.12 -15.98
N TRP A 170 4.61 6.72 -16.84
CA TRP A 170 4.75 6.32 -18.24
C TRP A 170 5.87 5.29 -18.45
N THR A 171 6.96 5.41 -17.70
CA THR A 171 8.18 4.60 -17.91
C THR A 171 8.40 3.56 -16.83
N LYS A 172 8.18 3.89 -15.55
CA LYS A 172 8.45 3.04 -14.38
C LYS A 172 7.52 3.40 -13.19
N PRO A 173 6.23 3.04 -13.27
CA PRO A 173 5.28 3.37 -12.22
C PRO A 173 5.64 2.66 -10.90
N THR A 174 5.32 3.29 -9.77
CA THR A 174 5.31 2.58 -8.48
C THR A 174 4.34 1.42 -8.56
N LYS A 175 4.76 0.23 -8.12
CA LYS A 175 3.92 -0.96 -8.15
C LYS A 175 2.77 -0.82 -7.16
N GLU A 176 1.55 -1.00 -7.65
CA GLU A 176 0.35 -1.16 -6.82
C GLU A 176 0.22 -2.62 -6.37
N GLY A 177 -0.45 -2.84 -5.24
CA GLY A 177 -0.71 -4.15 -4.67
C GLY A 177 -0.36 -4.26 -3.19
N SER A 178 -0.21 -5.51 -2.75
CA SER A 178 0.08 -5.86 -1.37
C SER A 178 1.52 -6.32 -1.15
N PHE A 179 2.18 -5.69 -0.18
CA PHE A 179 3.58 -5.92 0.15
C PHE A 179 3.79 -6.01 1.66
N THR A 180 5.03 -6.28 2.04
CA THR A 180 5.52 -6.23 3.43
C THR A 180 6.86 -5.50 3.48
N ILE A 181 7.19 -4.91 4.62
CA ILE A 181 8.52 -4.31 4.85
C ILE A 181 9.53 -5.44 4.96
N LEU A 182 10.49 -5.48 4.04
CA LEU A 182 11.52 -6.51 3.98
C LEU A 182 12.74 -6.13 4.82
N THR A 183 13.16 -4.87 4.73
CA THR A 183 14.34 -4.36 5.42
C THR A 183 14.12 -2.90 5.84
N LYS A 184 14.91 -2.47 6.82
CA LYS A 184 14.92 -1.11 7.35
C LYS A 184 16.36 -0.64 7.52
N GLU A 185 16.74 0.43 6.85
CA GLU A 185 18.08 1.01 6.90
C GLU A 185 18.00 2.52 7.21
N PRO A 186 18.54 2.98 8.36
CA PRO A 186 18.53 4.41 8.70
C PRO A 186 19.21 5.28 7.63
N LEU A 187 20.21 4.74 6.95
CA LEU A 187 20.90 5.38 5.84
C LEU A 187 21.33 4.32 4.83
N HIS A 188 20.54 4.16 3.77
CA HIS A 188 20.81 3.20 2.70
C HIS A 188 21.72 3.82 1.64
N TRP A 189 22.74 3.08 1.22
CA TRP A 189 23.56 3.42 0.06
C TRP A 189 23.03 2.71 -1.19
N SER A 190 22.44 3.44 -2.14
CA SER A 190 22.08 2.84 -3.42
C SER A 190 23.35 2.61 -4.24
N LYS A 191 23.74 1.35 -4.43
CA LYS A 191 24.85 1.00 -5.33
C LYS A 191 24.54 1.31 -6.80
N LEU A 192 23.25 1.31 -7.16
CA LEU A 192 22.79 1.57 -8.52
C LEU A 192 22.83 3.07 -8.82
N ALA A 193 22.17 3.87 -7.99
CA ALA A 193 22.06 5.32 -8.16
C ALA A 193 23.20 6.12 -7.52
N LYS A 194 24.11 5.47 -6.78
CA LYS A 194 25.32 6.04 -6.16
C LYS A 194 25.03 7.23 -5.24
N LEU A 195 23.99 7.09 -4.43
CA LEU A 195 23.49 8.14 -3.56
C LEU A 195 22.98 7.59 -2.22
N TRP A 196 22.75 8.50 -1.29
CA TRP A 196 22.24 8.20 0.04
C TRP A 196 20.73 8.36 0.12
N MET A 197 20.06 7.36 0.69
CA MET A 197 18.62 7.35 0.97
C MET A 197 18.37 7.17 2.47
N PRO A 198 18.10 8.25 3.22
CA PRO A 198 17.78 8.14 4.64
C PRO A 198 16.46 7.42 4.90
N TRP A 199 16.36 6.76 6.05
CA TRP A 199 15.12 6.14 6.57
C TRP A 199 14.45 5.21 5.56
N SER A 200 15.25 4.35 4.93
CA SER A 200 14.81 3.51 3.83
C SER A 200 14.14 2.23 4.34
N MET A 201 12.96 1.95 3.80
CA MET A 201 12.18 0.74 4.06
C MET A 201 11.91 0.02 2.75
N GLN A 202 12.53 -1.12 2.52
CA GLN A 202 12.33 -1.91 1.31
C GLN A 202 10.98 -2.62 1.37
N PHE A 203 10.16 -2.53 0.32
CA PHE A 203 8.86 -3.21 0.29
C PHE A 203 8.66 -4.17 -0.88
N SER A 204 9.43 -4.04 -1.96
CA SER A 204 9.38 -4.97 -3.09
C SER A 204 10.60 -4.82 -3.98
N GLY A 205 11.31 -5.88 -4.35
CA GLY A 205 12.44 -5.79 -5.30
C GLY A 205 13.40 -4.64 -4.97
N ASN A 206 13.58 -3.68 -5.88
CA ASN A 206 14.40 -2.46 -5.66
C ASN A 206 13.56 -1.23 -5.26
N TYR A 207 12.35 -1.41 -4.73
CA TYR A 207 11.43 -0.34 -4.34
C TYR A 207 11.45 -0.12 -2.83
N PHE A 208 11.61 1.14 -2.45
CA PHE A 208 11.71 1.60 -1.08
C PHE A 208 10.72 2.73 -0.81
N ILE A 209 10.26 2.83 0.45
CA ILE A 209 9.80 4.10 1.02
C ILE A 209 11.04 4.72 1.68
N HIS A 210 11.39 5.96 1.35
CA HIS A 210 12.57 6.60 1.89
C HIS A 210 12.44 8.11 1.94
N ASP A 211 13.31 8.76 2.72
CA ASP A 211 13.44 10.21 2.76
C ASP A 211 14.07 10.75 1.48
N TRP A 212 14.08 12.08 1.32
CA TRP A 212 14.64 12.72 0.14
C TRP A 212 16.11 12.33 -0.07
N PRO A 213 16.48 11.75 -1.23
CA PRO A 213 17.85 11.30 -1.42
C PRO A 213 18.81 12.44 -1.74
N TYR A 214 20.08 12.21 -1.44
CA TYR A 214 21.15 13.18 -1.70
C TYR A 214 22.43 12.52 -2.22
N TRP A 215 23.14 13.26 -3.07
CA TRP A 215 24.44 12.87 -3.59
C TRP A 215 25.50 12.85 -2.49
N PRO A 216 26.64 12.14 -2.65
CA PRO A 216 27.73 12.15 -1.66
C PRO A 216 28.21 13.54 -1.22
N GLY A 217 28.08 14.55 -2.10
CA GLY A 217 28.39 15.95 -1.80
C GLY A 217 27.31 16.73 -1.02
N GLY A 218 26.21 16.09 -0.60
CA GLY A 218 25.13 16.70 0.19
C GLY A 218 24.02 17.39 -0.61
N ALA A 219 24.17 17.51 -1.94
CA ALA A 219 23.13 18.08 -2.80
C ALA A 219 21.93 17.13 -2.91
N LEU A 220 20.72 17.64 -2.68
CA LEU A 220 19.47 16.90 -2.87
C LEU A 220 19.21 16.64 -4.36
N ILE A 221 18.54 15.53 -4.68
CA ILE A 221 18.03 15.28 -6.05
C ILE A 221 16.93 16.30 -6.36
N ASN A 222 16.85 16.81 -7.59
CA ASN A 222 15.80 17.75 -8.02
C ASN A 222 14.87 17.17 -9.11
N SER A 223 14.46 15.91 -8.95
CA SER A 223 13.55 15.19 -9.87
C SER A 223 12.17 15.03 -9.23
N THR A 224 11.10 15.21 -10.00
CA THR A 224 9.71 14.99 -9.56
C THR A 224 9.37 13.51 -9.46
N TYR A 225 9.93 12.65 -10.32
CA TYR A 225 9.63 11.22 -10.36
C TYR A 225 10.82 10.33 -9.97
N SER A 226 10.54 9.28 -9.21
CA SER A 226 11.45 8.14 -9.06
C SER A 226 11.20 7.14 -10.20
N ASN A 227 11.87 5.98 -10.22
CA ASN A 227 11.43 4.85 -11.04
C ASN A 227 10.75 3.76 -10.20
N GLY A 228 10.01 4.17 -9.17
CA GLY A 228 9.04 3.34 -8.46
C GLY A 228 9.17 3.37 -6.94
N CYS A 229 10.25 3.91 -6.38
CA CYS A 229 10.30 4.21 -4.95
C CYS A 229 9.26 5.28 -4.57
N ILE A 230 8.86 5.28 -3.31
CA ILE A 230 7.99 6.30 -2.71
C ILE A 230 8.89 7.24 -1.92
N ARG A 231 9.00 8.48 -2.40
CA ARG A 231 9.82 9.53 -1.77
C ARG A 231 8.97 10.33 -0.79
N MET A 232 9.51 10.52 0.39
CA MET A 232 8.89 11.32 1.46
C MET A 232 9.60 12.67 1.60
N TYR A 233 8.92 13.63 2.22
CA TYR A 233 9.53 14.89 2.62
C TYR A 233 10.40 14.71 3.87
N ASN A 234 11.45 15.54 3.96
CA ASN A 234 12.43 15.52 5.04
C ASN A 234 11.79 15.38 6.42
N SER A 235 12.24 14.38 7.19
CA SER A 235 11.81 14.00 8.54
C SER A 235 10.49 13.21 8.68
N ASP A 236 9.61 13.19 7.66
CA ASP A 236 8.40 12.36 7.71
C ASP A 236 8.72 10.88 7.50
N ALA A 237 9.69 10.59 6.62
CA ALA A 237 10.20 9.23 6.44
C ALA A 237 10.67 8.61 7.76
N LYS A 238 11.34 9.39 8.61
CA LYS A 238 11.83 8.91 9.92
C LYS A 238 10.67 8.50 10.83
N LYS A 239 9.58 9.27 10.88
CA LYS A 239 8.43 8.95 11.74
C LYS A 239 7.78 7.65 11.31
N ILE A 240 7.61 7.46 10.00
CA ILE A 240 7.11 6.21 9.43
C ILE A 240 8.09 5.07 9.72
N PHE A 241 9.39 5.30 9.51
CA PHE A 241 10.45 4.33 9.79
C PHE A 241 10.46 3.90 11.25
N ASP A 242 10.36 4.82 12.19
CA ASP A 242 10.36 4.51 13.63
C ASP A 242 9.13 3.70 14.03
N TRP A 243 7.95 4.01 13.45
CA TRP A 243 6.69 3.33 13.74
C TRP A 243 6.59 1.94 13.09
N ALA A 244 7.16 1.79 11.90
CA ALA A 244 7.02 0.59 11.09
C ALA A 244 7.93 -0.56 11.55
N GLU A 245 7.54 -1.80 11.25
CA GLU A 245 8.23 -3.03 11.69
C GLU A 245 8.57 -3.89 10.46
N ILE A 246 9.68 -4.63 10.51
CA ILE A 246 9.97 -5.62 9.45
C ILE A 246 8.87 -6.68 9.46
N GLY A 247 8.36 -7.05 8.29
CA GLY A 247 7.19 -7.91 8.11
C GLY A 247 5.86 -7.16 8.11
N MET A 248 5.83 -5.88 8.51
CA MET A 248 4.61 -5.08 8.50
C MET A 248 4.08 -4.91 7.08
N ARG A 249 2.76 -5.01 6.95
CA ARG A 249 2.05 -4.92 5.68
C ARG A 249 2.08 -3.50 5.10
N ILE A 250 2.27 -3.38 3.79
CA ILE A 250 2.12 -2.14 3.01
C ILE A 250 1.13 -2.38 1.87
N VAL A 251 0.14 -1.50 1.72
CA VAL A 251 -0.82 -1.51 0.61
C VAL A 251 -0.57 -0.27 -0.25
N VAL A 252 -0.31 -0.46 -1.54
CA VAL A 252 -0.08 0.64 -2.49
C VAL A 252 -1.17 0.64 -3.55
N HIS A 253 -1.85 1.77 -3.77
CA HIS A 253 -3.02 1.85 -4.66
C HIS A 253 -3.21 3.27 -5.23
N SER A 254 -3.94 3.37 -6.35
CA SER A 254 -4.31 4.65 -6.99
C SER A 254 -5.82 4.97 -6.90
N THR A 255 -6.64 4.09 -6.35
CA THR A 255 -8.07 4.34 -6.15
C THR A 255 -8.30 4.91 -4.75
N PRO A 256 -9.19 5.91 -4.56
CA PRO A 256 -9.54 6.33 -3.22
C PRO A 256 -10.09 5.14 -2.44
N GLN A 257 -9.35 4.63 -1.46
CA GLN A 257 -9.98 3.89 -0.37
C GLN A 257 -10.94 4.86 0.30
N ARG A 258 -12.21 4.46 0.46
CA ARG A 258 -13.09 5.18 1.37
C ARG A 258 -12.46 5.02 2.75
N PHE A 259 -11.85 6.09 3.26
CA PHE A 259 -11.46 6.17 4.67
C PHE A 259 -12.73 5.96 5.50
N ALA A 260 -12.97 4.73 5.94
CA ALA A 260 -13.72 4.54 7.16
C ALA A 260 -12.75 4.94 8.26
N VAL A 261 -12.93 6.15 8.79
CA VAL A 261 -12.44 6.46 10.13
C VAL A 261 -13.20 5.51 11.05
N PHE A 262 -12.60 4.34 11.29
CA PHE A 262 -13.00 3.51 12.41
C PHE A 262 -12.43 4.18 13.63
N SER A 263 -13.27 4.82 14.45
CA SER A 263 -12.98 4.75 15.88
C SER A 263 -13.12 3.29 16.26
N GLY A 264 -12.05 2.67 16.73
CA GLY A 264 -12.03 1.37 17.38
C GLY A 264 -12.87 1.42 18.66
N GLU A 265 -14.19 1.59 18.52
CA GLU A 265 -15.09 1.19 19.58
C GLU A 265 -15.06 -0.33 19.62
N VAL A 266 -14.39 -0.85 20.65
CA VAL A 266 -14.69 -2.18 21.16
C VAL A 266 -16.21 -2.27 21.27
N LEU A 267 -16.84 -3.08 20.41
CA LEU A 267 -18.29 -3.26 20.46
C LEU A 267 -18.69 -3.65 21.88
N GLN A 268 -19.58 -2.90 22.48
CA GLN A 268 -20.07 -3.12 23.83
C GLN A 268 -21.30 -4.02 23.79
N ASP A 269 -21.62 -4.62 24.93
CA ASP A 269 -22.90 -5.31 25.11
C ASP A 269 -24.05 -4.32 24.85
N GLY A 270 -25.03 -4.72 24.03
CA GLY A 270 -26.16 -3.89 23.61
C GLY A 270 -25.91 -2.97 22.41
N ASP A 271 -24.71 -2.93 21.84
CA ASP A 271 -24.44 -2.11 20.66
C ASP A 271 -25.29 -2.52 19.46
N LEU A 272 -25.84 -1.54 18.75
CA LEU A 272 -26.41 -1.72 17.41
C LEU A 272 -25.33 -1.53 16.37
N VAL A 273 -25.14 -2.53 15.53
CA VAL A 273 -24.02 -2.59 14.60
C VAL A 273 -24.44 -3.13 13.23
N ARG A 274 -23.86 -2.62 12.16
CA ARG A 274 -23.96 -3.20 10.82
C ARG A 274 -22.60 -3.28 10.17
N GLU A 275 -22.42 -4.20 9.25
CA GLU A 275 -21.23 -4.22 8.40
C GLU A 275 -21.36 -3.18 7.28
N GLN A 276 -20.23 -2.68 6.74
CA GLN A 276 -20.19 -1.57 5.80
C GLN A 276 -21.03 -1.78 4.53
N ASN A 277 -20.98 -2.99 3.97
CA ASN A 277 -21.71 -3.35 2.75
C ASN A 277 -22.88 -4.30 3.04
N ASN A 278 -23.33 -4.36 4.30
CA ASN A 278 -24.47 -5.16 4.74
C ASN A 278 -25.56 -4.24 5.31
N ASP A 279 -26.78 -4.39 4.80
CA ASP A 279 -27.93 -3.63 5.28
C ASP A 279 -28.53 -4.21 6.57
N ARG A 280 -28.16 -5.45 6.93
CA ARG A 280 -28.56 -6.09 8.18
C ARG A 280 -27.91 -5.39 9.37
N VAL A 281 -28.76 -5.02 10.33
CA VAL A 281 -28.34 -4.47 11.63
C VAL A 281 -28.44 -5.58 12.66
N TYR A 282 -27.46 -5.63 13.55
CA TYR A 282 -27.36 -6.59 14.63
C TYR A 282 -27.30 -5.89 15.97
N VAL A 283 -27.87 -6.52 16.99
CA VAL A 283 -27.58 -6.19 18.40
C VAL A 283 -26.49 -7.13 18.89
N ILE A 284 -25.47 -6.57 19.54
CA ILE A 284 -24.36 -7.32 20.12
C ILE A 284 -24.67 -7.75 21.54
N LYS A 285 -24.33 -9.00 21.87
CA LYS A 285 -24.23 -9.45 23.25
C LYS A 285 -22.86 -10.07 23.52
N LYS A 286 -22.27 -9.73 24.67
CA LYS A 286 -20.97 -10.26 25.13
C LYS A 286 -21.11 -10.94 26.48
N GLN A 287 -20.60 -12.16 26.62
CA GLN A 287 -20.46 -12.79 27.92
C GLN A 287 -19.20 -13.64 28.01
N GLY A 288 -18.31 -13.30 28.94
CA GLY A 288 -16.98 -13.91 29.02
C GLY A 288 -16.26 -13.77 27.68
N ASP A 289 -15.79 -14.90 27.13
CA ASP A 289 -15.11 -14.98 25.83
C ASP A 289 -16.07 -15.21 24.65
N GLN A 290 -17.37 -15.43 24.90
CA GLN A 290 -18.36 -15.70 23.86
C GLN A 290 -19.02 -14.42 23.33
N LEU A 291 -19.19 -14.37 22.01
CA LEU A 291 -19.67 -13.23 21.26
C LEU A 291 -20.93 -13.62 20.47
N TYR A 292 -22.04 -12.96 20.75
CA TYR A 292 -23.31 -13.21 20.09
C TYR A 292 -23.80 -11.97 19.34
N LYS A 293 -24.45 -12.21 18.21
CA LYS A 293 -25.17 -11.19 17.46
C LYS A 293 -26.59 -11.68 17.18
N ARG A 294 -27.56 -10.78 17.20
CA ARG A 294 -28.92 -11.07 16.72
C ARG A 294 -29.31 -10.08 15.67
N HIS A 295 -29.82 -10.57 14.55
CA HIS A 295 -30.35 -9.70 13.50
C HIS A 295 -31.60 -8.96 14.00
N VAL A 296 -31.61 -7.65 13.78
CA VAL A 296 -32.67 -6.74 14.16
C VAL A 296 -33.32 -6.20 12.90
N TRP A 297 -34.63 -6.41 12.75
CA TRP A 297 -35.30 -5.89 11.56
C TRP A 297 -35.55 -4.39 11.64
N THR A 298 -34.94 -3.65 10.73
CA THR A 298 -34.85 -2.19 10.78
C THR A 298 -36.10 -1.39 10.36
N PRO A 299 -37.07 -1.90 9.56
CA PRO A 299 -38.18 -1.05 9.08
C PRO A 299 -39.07 -0.48 10.19
N ASP A 300 -39.18 -1.15 11.34
CA ASP A 300 -40.11 -0.80 12.43
C ASP A 300 -39.41 -0.65 13.80
N PHE A 301 -38.09 -0.74 13.88
CA PHE A 301 -37.37 -0.74 15.16
C PHE A 301 -37.53 0.56 15.96
N GLY A 302 -37.73 1.71 15.30
CA GLY A 302 -38.10 2.96 15.98
C GLY A 302 -39.46 2.90 16.71
N LYS A 303 -40.34 1.96 16.34
CA LYS A 303 -41.62 1.68 17.01
C LYS A 303 -41.45 0.69 18.17
N TRP A 304 -40.57 -0.31 18.01
CA TRP A 304 -40.38 -1.38 19.01
C TRP A 304 -39.45 -0.99 20.16
N TYR A 305 -38.52 -0.07 19.89
CA TYR A 305 -37.53 0.44 20.82
C TYR A 305 -37.55 1.96 20.82
N ALA A 306 -38.70 2.55 21.16
CA ALA A 306 -38.89 4.00 21.16
C ALA A 306 -37.86 4.74 22.03
N HIS A 307 -37.39 4.12 23.12
CA HIS A 307 -36.33 4.64 23.98
C HIS A 307 -34.94 4.64 23.32
N LEU A 308 -34.73 3.84 22.26
CA LEU A 308 -33.54 3.80 21.42
C LEU A 308 -33.74 4.59 20.11
N SER A 309 -34.83 5.35 19.96
CA SER A 309 -35.07 6.14 18.73
C SER A 309 -34.00 7.20 18.47
N SER A 310 -33.38 7.77 19.51
CA SER A 310 -32.21 8.65 19.43
C SER A 310 -30.89 7.88 19.17
N PHE A 311 -30.88 6.55 19.30
CA PHE A 311 -29.75 5.66 19.05
C PHE A 311 -29.61 5.23 17.58
N TRP A 312 -30.58 5.49 16.70
CA TRP A 312 -30.42 5.24 15.26
C TRP A 312 -29.24 5.99 14.64
N GLN A 313 -28.97 7.21 15.13
CA GLN A 313 -27.76 7.97 14.75
C GLN A 313 -26.47 7.34 15.29
N ARG A 314 -26.57 6.33 16.15
CA ARG A 314 -25.47 5.63 16.82
C ARG A 314 -25.32 4.19 16.34
N ILE A 315 -25.98 3.78 15.25
CA ILE A 315 -25.67 2.50 14.62
C ILE A 315 -24.20 2.54 14.21
N LYS A 316 -23.42 1.69 14.86
CA LYS A 316 -22.01 1.53 14.58
C LYS A 316 -21.92 0.81 13.25
N THR A 317 -21.21 1.40 12.30
CA THR A 317 -20.86 0.68 11.09
C THR A 317 -19.50 0.07 11.36
N VAL A 318 -19.35 -1.26 11.30
CA VAL A 318 -18.10 -2.04 11.45
C VAL A 318 -17.61 -2.57 10.11
N PRO A 319 -16.32 -2.90 9.94
CA PRO A 319 -15.88 -3.45 8.67
C PRO A 319 -16.56 -4.79 8.35
N ASP A 320 -16.68 -5.10 7.07
CA ASP A 320 -17.23 -6.39 6.63
C ASP A 320 -16.42 -7.57 7.19
N GLY A 321 -17.11 -8.62 7.65
CA GLY A 321 -16.49 -9.77 8.28
C GLY A 321 -16.19 -9.60 9.77
N THR A 322 -16.29 -8.38 10.33
CA THR A 322 -16.12 -8.14 11.78
C THR A 322 -17.10 -8.94 12.61
N LEU A 323 -18.33 -9.08 12.12
CA LEU A 323 -19.36 -9.84 12.80
C LEU A 323 -19.25 -11.35 12.51
N GLY A 324 -18.27 -11.80 11.72
CA GLY A 324 -18.08 -13.21 11.37
C GLY A 324 -17.68 -14.09 12.56
N ALA A 325 -17.00 -13.52 13.57
CA ALA A 325 -16.65 -14.23 14.81
C ALA A 325 -17.81 -14.34 15.81
N TYR A 326 -18.94 -13.66 15.54
CA TYR A 326 -20.11 -13.66 16.42
C TYR A 326 -21.08 -14.75 16.00
N ILE A 327 -21.57 -15.50 16.98
CA ILE A 327 -22.63 -16.50 16.80
C ILE A 327 -23.93 -15.75 16.51
N GLU A 328 -24.53 -15.98 15.33
CA GLU A 328 -25.83 -15.42 15.01
C GLU A 328 -26.94 -16.20 15.72
N SER A 329 -27.52 -15.59 16.74
CA SER A 329 -28.65 -16.17 17.46
C SER A 329 -29.96 -15.92 16.73
N ARG A 330 -30.79 -16.97 16.74
CA ARG A 330 -32.20 -16.96 16.30
C ARG A 330 -33.18 -17.04 17.48
N TRP A 331 -32.69 -17.02 18.71
CA TRP A 331 -33.46 -17.36 19.90
C TRP A 331 -33.82 -16.14 20.71
N VAL A 332 -35.09 -16.04 21.11
CA VAL A 332 -35.60 -14.91 21.87
C VAL A 332 -36.51 -15.35 23.02
N ALA A 333 -36.62 -14.49 24.02
CA ALA A 333 -37.58 -14.60 25.12
C ALA A 333 -38.16 -13.22 25.46
N LEU A 334 -39.34 -13.21 26.08
CA LEU A 334 -39.95 -11.99 26.60
C LEU A 334 -39.48 -11.72 28.03
N SER A 335 -39.38 -10.45 28.39
CA SER A 335 -39.18 -10.03 29.77
C SER A 335 -40.45 -10.24 30.59
N GLU A 336 -40.32 -10.77 31.82
CA GLU A 336 -41.43 -10.94 32.77
C GLU A 336 -42.15 -9.62 33.08
N ALA A 337 -41.43 -8.50 33.03
CA ALA A 337 -42.00 -7.17 33.22
C ALA A 337 -42.91 -6.71 32.07
N ASP A 338 -42.70 -7.23 30.86
CA ASP A 338 -43.41 -6.80 29.64
C ASP A 338 -44.59 -7.72 29.28
N HIS A 339 -44.48 -9.00 29.65
CA HIS A 339 -45.42 -10.06 29.23
C HIS A 339 -45.40 -11.25 30.19
N PRO A 340 -45.97 -11.12 31.41
CA PRO A 340 -45.89 -12.17 32.43
C PRO A 340 -46.52 -13.50 31.96
N GLU A 341 -47.55 -13.47 31.12
CA GLU A 341 -48.22 -14.64 30.55
C GLU A 341 -47.36 -15.48 29.58
N GLU A 342 -46.40 -14.84 28.91
CA GLU A 342 -45.47 -15.46 27.96
C GLU A 342 -44.03 -15.43 28.49
N SER A 343 -43.84 -15.00 29.74
CA SER A 343 -42.55 -15.02 30.42
C SER A 343 -42.15 -16.46 30.72
N GLY A 344 -40.95 -16.85 30.31
CA GLY A 344 -40.42 -18.21 30.48
C GLY A 344 -40.37 -19.05 29.20
N TYR A 345 -41.11 -18.69 28.15
CA TYR A 345 -40.99 -19.38 26.85
C TYR A 345 -39.77 -18.93 26.06
N ILE A 346 -39.23 -19.86 25.28
CA ILE A 346 -38.22 -19.60 24.25
C ILE A 346 -38.91 -19.64 22.89
N TYR A 347 -38.54 -18.72 22.01
CA TYR A 347 -39.01 -18.71 20.63
C TYR A 347 -37.84 -18.74 19.67
N GLU A 348 -38.04 -19.41 18.55
CA GLU A 348 -37.16 -19.31 17.39
C GLU A 348 -37.73 -18.27 16.43
N ILE A 349 -36.88 -17.34 16.00
CA ILE A 349 -37.20 -16.38 14.95
C ILE A 349 -36.61 -16.87 13.64
N ASN A 350 -37.47 -17.04 12.64
CA ASN A 350 -37.04 -17.26 11.27
C ASN A 350 -36.79 -15.90 10.59
N PRO A 351 -35.52 -15.54 10.31
CA PRO A 351 -35.21 -14.22 9.77
C PRO A 351 -35.65 -14.04 8.31
N GLN A 352 -35.90 -15.12 7.57
CA GLN A 352 -36.27 -15.06 6.15
C GLN A 352 -37.75 -14.70 5.95
N ASN A 353 -38.65 -15.29 6.73
CA ASN A 353 -40.10 -15.11 6.58
C ASN A 353 -40.74 -14.29 7.73
N ARG A 354 -39.96 -13.91 8.74
CA ARG A 354 -40.39 -13.15 9.93
C ARG A 354 -41.42 -13.90 10.77
N THR A 355 -41.32 -15.23 10.84
CA THR A 355 -42.15 -16.03 11.75
C THR A 355 -41.46 -16.23 13.09
N ARG A 356 -42.25 -16.19 14.16
CA ARG A 356 -41.85 -16.64 15.49
C ARG A 356 -42.48 -18.02 15.74
N HIS A 357 -41.69 -18.97 16.19
CA HIS A 357 -42.17 -20.30 16.56
C HIS A 357 -41.99 -20.47 18.05
N LYS A 358 -43.09 -20.80 18.74
CA LYS A 358 -43.06 -21.12 20.17
C LYS A 358 -42.42 -22.49 20.36
N MET A 359 -41.41 -22.59 21.20
CA MET A 359 -40.72 -23.87 21.42
C MET A 359 -41.55 -24.77 22.33
N ILE A 360 -41.70 -26.03 21.92
CA ILE A 360 -42.23 -27.12 22.72
C ILE A 360 -41.05 -27.85 23.35
N CYS A 361 -40.92 -27.71 24.66
CA CYS A 361 -39.79 -28.26 25.40
C CYS A 361 -40.20 -29.60 26.03
N GLY A 362 -39.39 -30.62 25.74
CA GLY A 362 -39.61 -31.98 26.22
C GLY A 362 -39.31 -32.12 27.71
N LYS A 363 -39.62 -33.31 28.25
CA LYS A 363 -39.28 -33.67 29.64
C LYS A 363 -37.77 -33.56 29.87
N THR A 364 -37.38 -32.91 30.96
CA THR A 364 -35.98 -32.80 31.37
C THR A 364 -35.70 -33.75 32.53
N PRO A 365 -34.43 -34.03 32.88
CA PRO A 365 -34.11 -34.77 34.11
C PRO A 365 -34.65 -34.11 35.39
N LEU A 366 -35.00 -32.82 35.33
CA LEU A 366 -35.50 -32.02 36.44
C LEU A 366 -37.04 -31.91 36.46
N SER A 367 -37.73 -32.15 35.34
CA SER A 367 -39.19 -32.10 35.24
C SER A 367 -39.78 -33.13 34.27
N ALA A 368 -40.74 -33.91 34.77
CA ALA A 368 -41.47 -34.91 34.00
C ALA A 368 -42.68 -34.36 33.23
N GLN A 369 -42.94 -33.06 33.33
CA GLN A 369 -44.02 -32.35 32.63
C GLN A 369 -43.44 -31.55 31.47
N GLU A 370 -44.12 -31.60 30.32
CA GLU A 370 -43.79 -30.74 29.17
C GLU A 370 -44.39 -29.36 29.43
N GLY A 371 -43.60 -28.31 29.24
CA GLY A 371 -44.11 -26.99 29.54
C GLY A 371 -43.15 -25.82 29.26
N PRO A 372 -43.70 -24.61 29.32
CA PRO A 372 -43.02 -23.34 29.05
C PRO A 372 -41.81 -23.12 29.94
N GLU A 373 -42.06 -23.36 31.23
CA GLU A 373 -41.19 -23.07 32.35
C GLU A 373 -39.92 -23.92 32.36
N PHE A 374 -39.92 -25.02 31.60
CA PHE A 374 -38.79 -25.96 31.51
C PHE A 374 -37.95 -25.77 30.25
N CYS A 375 -38.28 -24.80 29.39
CA CYS A 375 -37.52 -24.59 28.17
C CYS A 375 -36.06 -24.21 28.44
N ARG A 376 -35.80 -23.45 29.52
CA ARG A 376 -34.44 -23.12 29.93
C ARG A 376 -33.69 -24.35 30.48
N ASP A 377 -34.36 -25.23 31.22
CA ASP A 377 -33.76 -26.48 31.68
C ASP A 377 -33.41 -27.41 30.51
N ALA A 378 -34.31 -27.52 29.52
CA ALA A 378 -34.07 -28.31 28.32
C ALA A 378 -32.91 -27.72 27.50
N TRP A 379 -32.89 -26.39 27.33
CA TRP A 379 -31.82 -25.63 26.70
C TRP A 379 -30.45 -25.93 27.32
N GLN A 380 -30.34 -25.79 28.63
CA GLN A 380 -29.11 -26.06 29.38
C GLN A 380 -28.71 -27.54 29.31
N SER A 381 -29.67 -28.47 29.25
CA SER A 381 -29.39 -29.91 29.10
C SER A 381 -28.72 -30.26 27.76
N TYR A 382 -28.94 -29.45 26.72
CA TYR A 382 -28.22 -29.56 25.45
C TYR A 382 -26.83 -28.92 25.48
N GLY A 383 -26.43 -28.33 26.61
CA GLY A 383 -25.18 -27.59 26.76
C GLY A 383 -25.22 -26.22 26.08
N TRP A 384 -26.42 -25.71 25.78
CA TRP A 384 -26.56 -24.40 25.15
C TRP A 384 -26.52 -23.27 26.19
N PRO A 385 -25.80 -22.18 25.91
CA PRO A 385 -25.67 -21.06 26.82
C PRO A 385 -26.94 -20.22 26.81
N ASP A 386 -27.38 -19.78 27.98
CA ASP A 386 -28.57 -18.95 28.16
C ASP A 386 -28.45 -17.60 27.43
N GLU A 387 -27.22 -17.19 27.17
CA GLU A 387 -26.84 -15.93 26.55
C GLU A 387 -27.12 -15.89 25.06
N GLU A 388 -27.24 -17.07 24.44
CA GLU A 388 -27.72 -17.15 23.07
C GLU A 388 -29.18 -16.66 22.99
N ILE A 389 -29.96 -16.69 24.06
CA ILE A 389 -31.35 -16.22 24.08
C ILE A 389 -31.39 -14.70 24.31
N PHE A 390 -31.94 -13.94 23.34
CA PHE A 390 -32.07 -12.49 23.46
C PHE A 390 -33.43 -12.10 24.04
N THR A 391 -33.43 -11.22 25.03
CA THR A 391 -34.68 -10.62 25.51
C THR A 391 -35.17 -9.57 24.51
N ILE A 392 -36.42 -9.67 24.09
CA ILE A 392 -37.06 -8.72 23.16
C ILE A 392 -38.28 -8.06 23.80
N SER A 393 -38.64 -6.87 23.32
CA SER A 393 -39.82 -6.17 23.79
C SER A 393 -41.11 -6.82 23.26
N ARG A 394 -42.22 -6.58 23.95
CA ARG A 394 -43.57 -6.97 23.49
C ARG A 394 -43.86 -6.50 22.07
N ALA A 395 -43.46 -5.27 21.73
CA ALA A 395 -43.74 -4.68 20.43
C ALA A 395 -42.95 -5.35 19.29
N GLU A 396 -41.70 -5.73 19.52
CA GLU A 396 -40.94 -6.53 18.55
C GLU A 396 -41.53 -7.94 18.43
N PHE A 397 -41.87 -8.56 19.56
CA PHE A 397 -42.48 -9.88 19.58
C PHE A 397 -43.74 -9.92 18.72
N GLU A 398 -44.67 -8.98 18.92
CA GLU A 398 -45.95 -8.85 18.19
C GLU A 398 -45.79 -8.53 16.69
N ALA A 399 -44.62 -8.07 16.25
CA ALA A 399 -44.38 -7.79 14.84
C ALA A 399 -44.04 -9.04 14.01
N TYR A 400 -43.58 -10.11 14.67
CA TYR A 400 -43.38 -11.39 14.01
C TYR A 400 -44.70 -12.12 13.83
N THR A 401 -44.88 -12.74 12.66
CA THR A 401 -46.05 -13.59 12.42
C THR A 401 -45.94 -14.84 13.27
N GLU A 402 -46.99 -15.18 14.00
CA GLU A 402 -47.01 -16.42 14.78
C GLU A 402 -47.06 -17.62 13.85
N GLY A 403 -46.06 -18.49 13.99
CA GLY A 403 -46.01 -19.78 13.33
C GLY A 403 -46.38 -20.90 14.28
N GLU A 404 -46.60 -22.09 13.71
CA GLU A 404 -46.90 -23.29 14.49
C GLU A 404 -45.80 -23.59 15.52
N PRO A 405 -46.15 -24.04 16.74
CA PRO A 405 -45.17 -24.46 17.73
C PRO A 405 -44.24 -25.56 17.19
N MET A 406 -42.97 -25.52 17.59
CA MET A 406 -41.94 -26.44 17.11
C MET A 406 -41.19 -27.09 18.28
N PRO A 407 -40.77 -28.36 18.18
CA PRO A 407 -39.99 -28.99 19.23
C PRO A 407 -38.62 -28.33 19.39
N LEU A 408 -38.21 -28.07 20.64
CA LEU A 408 -36.84 -27.67 20.94
C LEU A 408 -35.92 -28.87 20.77
N ALA A 409 -35.25 -28.95 19.62
CA ALA A 409 -34.35 -30.04 19.28
C ALA A 409 -32.96 -29.50 18.88
N PRO A 410 -31.88 -30.18 19.27
CA PRO A 410 -30.56 -29.85 18.76
C PRO A 410 -30.52 -30.03 17.24
N ALA A 411 -29.89 -29.10 16.55
CA ALA A 411 -29.65 -29.23 15.12
C ALA A 411 -28.94 -30.57 14.87
N ILE A 412 -29.59 -31.49 14.17
CA ILE A 412 -29.00 -32.78 13.81
C ILE A 412 -27.78 -32.46 12.95
N GLY A 413 -26.59 -32.83 13.43
CA GLY A 413 -25.31 -32.43 12.86
C GLY A 413 -25.24 -32.62 11.35
N ASN A 414 -24.84 -31.56 10.64
CA ASN A 414 -24.29 -31.64 9.29
C ASN A 414 -22.79 -31.89 9.36
#